data_AF-A0A4C1TDV3-F1
#
_entry.id   AF-A0A4C1TDV3-F1
#
_cell.length_a   1.000
_cell.length_b   1.000
_cell.length_c   1.000
_cell.angle_alpha   90.00
_cell.angle_beta   90.00
_cell.angle_gamma   90.00
#
_symmetry.space_group_name_H-M   'P 1'
#
loop_
_entity.id
_entity.type
_entity.pdbx_description
1 polymer ?
#
loop_
_entity_poly.entity_id
_entity_poly.type
_entity_poly.pdbx_seq_one_letter_code
_entity_poly.pdbx_strand_id
1 'polypeptide(L)'
;MNEWMLSNPGKTVTIYQVAHFVKDAYLAAFNIQNVTKGFITTGIYPLNSKIFSEDDFLTSFMTNRPDPTLSEAVISENEVSKHQNSELIQMHLEVQMFDPTQ
;
A
#
# COMPACT_ATOMS: atom_id res chain seq x y z
N MET A 1 32.00 21.36 -9.02
CA MET A 1 32.65 20.04 -9.22
C MET A 1 33.52 20.02 -10.46
N ASN A 2 32.98 20.30 -11.65
CA ASN A 2 33.73 20.22 -12.92
C ASN A 2 35.04 21.04 -12.91
N GLU A 3 34.99 22.30 -12.49
CA GLU A 3 36.18 23.17 -12.39
C GLU A 3 37.24 22.62 -11.42
N TRP A 4 36.79 22.06 -10.30
CA TRP A 4 37.69 21.45 -9.31
C TRP A 4 38.40 20.23 -9.89
N MET A 5 37.68 19.38 -10.63
CA MET A 5 38.24 18.18 -11.26
C MET A 5 39.27 18.53 -12.34
N LEU A 6 38.99 19.56 -13.16
CA LEU A 6 39.93 20.05 -14.17
C LEU A 6 41.22 20.60 -13.54
N SER A 7 41.10 21.24 -12.37
CA SER A 7 42.24 21.80 -11.64
C SER A 7 42.99 20.79 -10.77
N ASN A 8 42.45 19.57 -10.59
CA ASN A 8 43.00 18.52 -9.73
C ASN A 8 43.01 17.14 -10.41
N PRO A 9 43.72 17.00 -11.56
CA PRO A 9 43.75 15.74 -12.29
C PRO A 9 44.38 14.62 -11.44
N GLY A 10 43.80 13.42 -11.54
CA GLY A 10 44.29 12.22 -10.84
C GLY A 10 44.07 12.21 -9.31
N LYS A 11 43.43 13.24 -8.74
CA LYS A 11 43.07 13.26 -7.32
C LYS A 11 41.65 12.72 -7.12
N THR A 12 41.51 11.83 -6.15
CA THR A 12 40.21 11.28 -5.73
C THR A 12 39.38 12.34 -5.03
N VAL A 13 38.10 12.45 -5.41
CA VAL A 13 37.12 13.29 -4.71
C VAL A 13 36.79 12.66 -3.37
N THR A 14 36.91 13.44 -2.29
CA THR A 14 36.53 13.01 -0.94
C THR A 14 35.08 13.39 -0.62
N ILE A 15 34.47 12.74 0.37
CA ILE A 15 33.11 13.07 0.82
C ILE A 15 32.97 14.53 1.29
N TYR A 16 34.05 15.13 1.84
CA TYR A 16 34.06 16.55 2.23
C TYR A 16 33.99 17.49 1.02
N GLN A 17 34.67 17.12 -0.07
CA GLN A 17 34.59 17.87 -1.32
C GLN A 17 33.22 17.73 -1.97
N VAL A 18 32.61 16.54 -1.92
CA VAL A 18 31.22 16.35 -2.37
C VAL A 18 30.30 17.30 -1.62
N ALA A 19 30.38 17.34 -0.28
CA ALA A 19 29.58 18.26 0.53
C ALA A 19 29.78 19.73 0.10
N HIS A 20 31.02 20.12 -0.22
CA HIS A 20 31.30 21.47 -0.73
C HIS A 20 30.69 21.71 -2.11
N PHE A 21 30.76 20.74 -3.03
CA PHE A 21 30.24 20.88 -4.39
C PHE A 21 28.73 21.00 -4.45
N VAL A 22 28.02 20.32 -3.54
CA VAL A 22 26.55 20.33 -3.51
C VAL A 22 25.98 21.50 -2.72
N LYS A 23 26.82 22.32 -2.07
CA LYS A 23 26.38 23.42 -1.20
C LYS A 23 25.32 24.31 -1.87
N ASP A 24 25.61 24.80 -3.07
CA ASP A 24 24.73 25.77 -3.74
C ASP A 24 23.46 25.09 -4.24
N ALA A 25 23.56 23.86 -4.75
CA ALA A 25 22.40 23.06 -5.14
C ALA A 25 21.50 22.73 -3.94
N TYR A 26 22.10 22.45 -2.78
CA TYR A 26 21.39 22.22 -1.53
C TYR A 26 20.62 23.48 -1.10
N LEU A 27 21.28 24.64 -1.04
CA LEU A 27 20.63 25.91 -0.69
C LEU A 27 19.52 26.28 -1.69
N ALA A 28 19.74 26.01 -2.98
CA ALA A 28 18.74 26.23 -4.01
C ALA A 28 17.55 25.25 -3.88
N ALA A 29 17.77 24.00 -3.53
CA ALA A 29 16.71 23.01 -3.35
C ALA A 29 15.91 23.27 -2.06
N PHE A 30 16.59 23.44 -0.93
CA PHE A 30 16.02 23.60 0.41
C PHE A 30 15.66 25.06 0.74
N ASN A 31 15.03 25.74 -0.21
CA ASN A 31 14.46 27.07 0.04
C ASN A 31 12.95 26.96 0.36
N ILE A 32 12.42 27.98 1.06
CA ILE A 32 11.01 28.00 1.50
C ILE A 32 10.06 27.83 0.31
N GLN A 33 10.34 28.45 -0.83
CA GLN A 33 9.44 28.38 -1.99
C GLN A 33 9.31 26.94 -2.52
N ASN A 34 10.42 26.22 -2.62
CA ASN A 34 10.42 24.84 -3.10
C ASN A 34 9.76 23.89 -2.08
N VAL A 35 10.09 24.05 -0.80
CA VAL A 35 9.50 23.26 0.28
C VAL A 35 7.99 23.49 0.34
N THR A 36 7.53 24.74 0.37
CA THR A 36 6.10 25.10 0.40
C THR A 36 5.37 24.58 -0.84
N LYS A 37 5.95 24.69 -2.04
CA LYS A 37 5.36 24.10 -3.25
C LYS A 37 5.17 22.59 -3.11
N GLY A 38 6.15 21.88 -2.54
CA GLY A 38 6.02 20.45 -2.26
C GLY A 38 4.81 20.12 -1.37
N PHE A 39 4.61 20.86 -0.29
CA PHE A 39 3.45 20.70 0.60
C PHE A 39 2.11 21.03 -0.08
N ILE A 40 2.09 22.05 -0.93
CA ILE A 40 0.88 22.42 -1.69
C ILE A 40 0.54 21.34 -2.72
N THR A 41 1.54 20.85 -3.45
CA THR A 41 1.35 19.81 -4.48
C THR A 41 0.86 18.49 -3.91
N THR A 42 1.28 18.11 -2.70
CA THR A 42 0.79 16.89 -2.04
C THR A 42 -0.52 17.11 -1.28
N GLY A 43 -1.03 18.33 -1.20
CA GLY A 43 -2.21 18.66 -0.41
C GLY A 43 -2.02 18.42 1.09
N ILE A 44 -0.78 18.35 1.59
CA ILE A 44 -0.51 18.25 3.02
C ILE A 44 -0.74 19.60 3.69
N TYR A 45 -0.29 20.69 3.05
CA TYR A 45 -0.54 22.05 3.51
C TYR A 45 -0.74 23.04 2.35
N PRO A 46 -1.89 23.74 2.28
CA PRO A 46 -3.09 23.49 3.09
C PRO A 46 -3.65 22.09 2.84
N LEU A 47 -4.33 21.52 3.84
CA LEU A 47 -4.85 20.16 3.75
C LEU A 47 -5.91 20.05 2.65
N ASN A 48 -5.67 19.19 1.66
CA ASN A 48 -6.61 18.82 0.62
C ASN A 48 -6.67 17.29 0.51
N SER A 49 -7.60 16.68 1.24
CA SER A 49 -7.79 15.22 1.26
C SER A 49 -8.35 14.63 -0.05
N LYS A 50 -8.80 15.48 -0.98
CA LYS A 50 -9.40 15.06 -2.26
C LYS A 50 -8.39 15.05 -3.41
N ILE A 51 -7.10 15.25 -3.12
CA ILE A 51 -6.06 15.34 -4.14
C ILE A 51 -5.66 13.97 -4.71
N PHE A 52 -5.83 12.91 -3.93
CA PHE A 52 -5.56 11.54 -4.35
C PHE A 52 -6.87 10.85 -4.76
N SER A 53 -6.80 10.10 -5.84
CA SER A 53 -7.85 9.21 -6.33
C SER A 53 -7.66 7.79 -5.79
N GLU A 54 -8.68 6.92 -5.90
CA GLU A 54 -8.55 5.50 -5.53
C GLU A 54 -7.42 4.79 -6.28
N ASP A 55 -7.16 5.20 -7.53
CA ASP A 55 -6.10 4.62 -8.36
C ASP A 55 -4.69 4.86 -7.76
N ASP A 56 -4.49 5.97 -7.06
CA ASP A 56 -3.24 6.30 -6.36
C ASP A 56 -2.97 5.34 -5.18
N PHE A 57 -3.99 4.60 -4.72
CA PHE A 57 -3.91 3.64 -3.62
C PHE A 57 -3.94 2.16 -4.07
N LEU A 58 -3.91 1.86 -5.38
CA LEU A 58 -4.00 0.47 -5.90
C LEU A 58 -2.92 -0.47 -5.34
N THR A 59 -1.76 0.05 -4.96
CA THR A 59 -0.68 -0.78 -4.40
C THR A 59 -0.89 -1.10 -2.91
N SER A 60 -1.78 -0.39 -2.21
CA SER A 60 -2.06 -0.62 -0.79
C SER A 60 -2.67 -1.99 -0.50
N PHE A 61 -3.40 -2.55 -1.48
CA PHE A 61 -4.02 -3.87 -1.37
C PHE A 61 -2.99 -5.00 -1.18
N MET A 62 -1.76 -4.85 -1.70
CA MET A 62 -0.72 -5.87 -1.55
C MET A 62 -0.29 -6.07 -0.10
N THR A 63 -0.45 -5.05 0.75
CA THR A 63 -0.13 -5.09 2.17
C THR A 63 -1.33 -5.41 3.06
N ASN A 64 -2.54 -5.49 2.51
CA ASN A 64 -3.73 -5.87 3.27
C ASN A 64 -3.62 -7.34 3.68
N ARG A 65 -3.25 -7.58 4.93
CA ARG A 65 -3.28 -8.90 5.54
C ARG A 65 -4.60 -9.03 6.31
N PRO A 66 -5.32 -10.15 6.16
CA PRO A 66 -6.48 -10.41 7.01
C PRO A 66 -6.02 -10.42 8.47
N ASP A 67 -6.88 -9.92 9.36
CA ASP A 67 -6.66 -10.04 10.79
C ASP A 67 -6.51 -11.54 11.13
N PRO A 68 -5.39 -11.96 11.73
CA PRO A 68 -5.18 -13.36 12.06
C PRO A 68 -6.29 -13.92 12.96
N THR A 69 -6.93 -13.08 13.78
CA THR A 69 -8.04 -13.47 14.67
C THR A 69 -9.39 -13.62 13.96
N LEU A 70 -9.55 -13.02 12.77
CA LEU A 70 -10.77 -13.16 11.96
C LEU A 70 -10.73 -14.40 11.05
N SER A 71 -9.55 -14.97 10.79
CA SER A 71 -9.41 -16.13 9.90
C SER A 71 -10.07 -17.40 10.44
N GLU A 72 -10.16 -17.56 11.76
CA GLU A 72 -10.79 -18.72 12.40
C GLU A 72 -12.32 -18.61 12.44
N ALA A 73 -12.86 -17.40 12.57
CA ALA A 73 -14.30 -17.16 12.59
C ALA A 73 -14.96 -17.38 11.20
N VAL A 74 -14.34 -16.86 10.13
CA VAL A 74 -14.90 -16.91 8.76
C VAL A 74 -14.91 -18.32 8.17
N ILE A 75 -13.97 -19.19 8.58
CA ILE A 75 -13.95 -20.60 8.17
C ILE A 75 -15.07 -21.36 8.88
N SER A 76 -15.30 -21.09 10.17
CA SER A 76 -16.36 -21.78 10.92
C SER A 76 -17.77 -21.47 10.42
N GLU A 77 -18.09 -20.21 10.11
CA GLU A 77 -19.44 -19.82 9.65
C GLU A 77 -19.79 -20.37 8.26
N ASN A 78 -18.81 -20.38 7.34
CA ASN A 78 -19.00 -20.88 5.99
C ASN A 78 -19.09 -22.42 5.94
N GLU A 79 -18.34 -23.13 6.77
CA GLU A 79 -18.40 -24.60 6.85
C GLU A 79 -19.66 -25.08 7.57
N VAL A 80 -20.09 -24.38 8.65
CA VAL A 80 -21.37 -24.67 9.34
C VAL A 80 -22.56 -24.46 8.42
N SER A 81 -22.59 -23.37 7.65
CA SER A 81 -23.68 -23.08 6.71
C SER A 81 -23.76 -24.10 5.57
N LYS A 82 -22.62 -24.54 5.02
CA LYS A 82 -22.60 -25.61 3.99
C LYS A 82 -23.10 -26.94 4.54
N HIS A 83 -22.65 -27.32 5.74
CA HIS A 83 -23.06 -28.57 6.35
C HIS A 83 -24.56 -28.61 6.63
N GLN A 84 -25.12 -27.54 7.23
CA GLN A 84 -26.55 -27.42 7.48
C GLN A 84 -27.39 -27.45 6.19
N ASN A 85 -26.93 -26.76 5.14
CA ASN A 85 -27.61 -26.79 3.84
C ASN A 85 -27.61 -28.18 3.21
N SER A 86 -26.50 -28.93 3.35
CA SER A 86 -26.43 -30.31 2.86
C SER A 86 -27.34 -31.27 3.64
N GLU A 87 -27.46 -31.11 4.96
CA GLU A 87 -28.35 -31.91 5.79
C GLU A 87 -29.84 -31.63 5.51
N LEU A 88 -30.21 -30.34 5.32
CA LEU A 88 -31.58 -29.96 4.96
C LEU A 88 -32.01 -30.53 3.61
N ILE A 89 -31.10 -30.57 2.62
CA ILE A 89 -31.37 -31.17 1.31
C ILE A 89 -31.51 -32.69 1.43
N GLN A 90 -30.66 -33.34 2.22
CA GLN A 90 -30.73 -34.80 2.44
C GLN A 90 -32.03 -35.21 3.13
N MET A 91 -32.46 -34.47 4.15
CA MET A 91 -33.73 -34.71 4.84
C MET A 91 -34.94 -34.50 3.92
N HIS A 92 -34.91 -33.49 3.05
CA HIS A 92 -35.99 -33.25 2.10
C HIS A 92 -36.12 -34.36 1.05
N LEU A 93 -35.00 -34.90 0.57
CA LEU A 93 -34.97 -36.02 -0.38
C LEU A 93 -35.45 -37.33 0.25
N GLU A 94 -35.09 -37.59 1.51
CA GLU A 94 -35.53 -38.80 2.24
C GLU A 94 -37.05 -38.80 2.50
N VAL A 95 -37.63 -37.64 2.82
CA VAL A 95 -39.09 -37.50 2.99
C VAL A 95 -39.85 -37.70 1.67
N GLN A 96 -39.26 -37.30 0.54
CA GLN A 96 -39.87 -37.49 -0.79
C GLN A 96 -39.79 -38.91 -1.32
N MET A 97 -38.82 -39.70 -0.84
CA MET A 97 -38.63 -41.09 -1.27
C MET A 97 -39.43 -42.10 -0.44
N PHE A 98 -40.04 -41.67 0.67
CA PHE A 98 -40.85 -42.51 1.55
C PHE A 98 -42.35 -42.26 1.36
N ASP A 99 -42.85 -42.49 0.13
CA ASP A 99 -44.29 -42.50 -0.15
C ASP A 99 -44.82 -43.94 0.06
N PRO A 100 -45.72 -44.20 1.02
CA PRO A 100 -46.15 -45.55 1.37
C PRO A 100 -47.26 -46.02 0.40
N THR A 101 -46.87 -46.39 -0.81
CA THR A 101 -47.72 -47.19 -1.70
C THR A 101 -46.92 -48.29 -2.42
N GLN A 102 -46.46 -49.26 -1.63
CA GLN A 102 -46.38 -50.68 -2.01
C GLN A 102 -47.00 -51.50 -0.88
#